data_AF-A0A524L022-F1
#
_entry.id   AF-A0A524L022-F1
#
_cell.length_a   1.000
_cell.length_b   1.000
_cell.length_c   1.000
_cell.angle_alpha   90.00
_cell.angle_beta   90.00
_cell.angle_gamma   90.00
#
_symmetry.space_group_name_H-M   'P 1'
#
loop_
_entity.id
_entity.type
_entity.pdbx_description
1 polymer ?
#
loop_
_entity_poly.entity_id
_entity_poly.type
_entity_poly.pdbx_seq_one_letter_code
_entity_poly.pdbx_strand_id
1 'polypeptide(L)'
;MTDNDLTGYCGLYCGDCIRYRSRASELAADLLKEFENTQFAEYAKVKQSQIPDFQHYKGMVSLLAHISRLRCNVPCRLGGDGCMVSCPIMECVKGKAFEGCWECSEYKACQKLTFLKSFHGDTPLDNLDKIKEFGLRTWAKHRGNCYPWLKQKIT
;
A
#
# COMPACT_ATOMS: atom_id res chain seq x y z
N MET A 1 8.09 -3.86 -15.69
CA MET A 1 7.58 -4.75 -14.62
C MET A 1 6.43 -5.53 -15.19
N THR A 2 6.47 -6.83 -15.02
CA THR A 2 5.42 -7.77 -15.42
C THR A 2 4.38 -7.90 -14.31
N ASP A 3 3.24 -8.53 -14.62
CA ASP A 3 2.23 -8.86 -13.59
C ASP A 3 2.81 -9.78 -12.50
N ASN A 4 3.72 -10.67 -12.86
CA ASN A 4 4.43 -11.53 -11.91
C ASN A 4 5.22 -10.69 -10.89
N ASP A 5 5.98 -9.70 -11.38
CA ASP A 5 6.80 -8.83 -10.52
C ASP A 5 5.95 -8.04 -9.52
N LEU A 6 4.74 -7.64 -9.94
CA LEU A 6 3.80 -6.87 -9.13
C LEU A 6 2.92 -7.74 -8.24
N THR A 7 2.93 -9.06 -8.43
CA THR A 7 2.16 -10.00 -7.60
C THR A 7 2.87 -10.24 -6.28
N GLY A 8 2.27 -9.79 -5.19
CA GLY A 8 2.75 -10.07 -3.84
C GLY A 8 2.54 -11.51 -3.43
N TYR A 9 3.39 -12.00 -2.53
CA TYR A 9 3.29 -13.37 -2.00
C TYR A 9 1.94 -13.67 -1.33
N CYS A 10 1.27 -12.62 -0.82
CA CYS A 10 0.00 -12.68 -0.12
C CYS A 10 -1.25 -12.60 -1.03
N GLY A 11 -1.09 -12.50 -2.35
CA GLY A 11 -2.21 -12.31 -3.29
C GLY A 11 -2.59 -10.84 -3.53
N LEU A 12 -1.89 -9.88 -2.91
CA LEU A 12 -2.04 -8.47 -3.29
C LEU A 12 -1.29 -8.17 -4.60
N TYR A 13 -1.78 -7.18 -5.35
CA TYR A 13 -1.12 -6.67 -6.54
C TYR A 13 -0.57 -5.26 -6.28
N CYS A 14 0.75 -5.11 -6.29
CA CYS A 14 1.43 -3.85 -5.96
C CYS A 14 1.00 -2.70 -6.88
N GLY A 15 0.68 -2.96 -8.14
CA GLY A 15 0.23 -1.94 -9.09
C GLY A 15 -1.06 -1.22 -8.68
N ASP A 16 -1.86 -1.80 -7.80
CA ASP A 16 -3.11 -1.20 -7.30
C ASP A 16 -2.96 -0.60 -5.88
N CYS A 17 -1.79 -0.75 -5.25
CA CYS A 17 -1.55 -0.31 -3.87
C CYS A 17 -1.28 1.20 -3.82
N ILE A 18 -1.93 1.93 -2.92
CA ILE A 18 -1.74 3.40 -2.78
C ILE A 18 -0.32 3.80 -2.38
N ARG A 19 0.49 2.86 -1.86
CA ARG A 19 1.88 3.08 -1.45
C ARG A 19 2.86 2.89 -2.60
N TYR A 20 2.56 1.99 -3.53
CA TYR A 20 3.47 1.69 -4.62
C TYR A 20 3.47 2.83 -5.64
N ARG A 21 4.63 3.48 -5.84
CA ARG A 21 4.74 4.68 -6.68
C ARG A 21 3.65 5.73 -6.35
N SER A 22 3.46 5.97 -5.05
CA SER A 22 2.36 6.80 -4.56
C SER A 22 2.45 8.26 -5.01
N ARG A 23 1.51 8.69 -5.85
CA ARG A 23 1.37 10.10 -6.21
C ARG A 23 1.02 10.98 -5.00
N ALA A 24 0.25 10.45 -4.05
CA ALA A 24 -0.10 11.18 -2.84
C ALA A 24 1.13 11.46 -1.97
N SER A 25 2.04 10.49 -1.83
CA SER A 25 3.30 10.71 -1.10
C SER A 25 4.21 11.74 -1.77
N GLU A 26 4.29 11.72 -3.10
CA GLU A 26 5.04 12.74 -3.87
C GLU A 26 4.47 14.14 -3.63
N LEU A 27 3.16 14.31 -3.81
CA LEU A 27 2.49 15.60 -3.61
C LEU A 27 2.62 16.11 -2.17
N ALA A 28 2.55 15.22 -1.17
CA ALA A 28 2.77 15.59 0.22
C ALA A 28 4.20 16.10 0.47
N ALA A 29 5.21 15.47 -0.15
CA ALA A 29 6.60 15.93 -0.06
C ALA A 29 6.79 17.29 -0.73
N ASP A 30 6.23 17.48 -1.92
CA ASP A 30 6.31 18.74 -2.67
C ASP A 30 5.65 19.89 -1.89
N LEU A 31 4.46 19.65 -1.32
CA LEU A 31 3.76 20.65 -0.52
C LEU A 31 4.51 21.03 0.76
N LEU A 32 5.11 20.05 1.45
CA LEU A 32 5.95 20.32 2.63
C LEU A 32 7.16 21.19 2.28
N LYS A 33 7.82 20.90 1.16
CA LYS A 33 8.93 21.71 0.66
C LYS A 33 8.49 23.14 0.34
N GLU A 34 7.32 23.31 -0.26
CA GLU A 34 6.78 24.63 -0.53
C GLU A 34 6.49 25.41 0.77
N PHE A 35 5.89 24.75 1.78
CA PHE A 35 5.67 25.39 3.07
C PHE A 35 6.95 25.84 3.77
N GLU A 36 8.04 25.08 3.63
CA GLU A 36 9.36 25.48 4.11
C GLU A 36 9.89 26.70 3.34
N ASN A 37 9.86 26.66 2.01
CA ASN A 37 10.36 27.74 1.15
C ASN A 37 9.65 29.08 1.39
N THR A 38 8.34 29.05 1.64
CA THR A 38 7.54 30.27 1.84
C THR A 38 7.38 30.65 3.31
N GLN A 39 8.03 29.93 4.24
CA GLN A 39 7.85 30.10 5.68
C GLN A 39 6.36 30.09 6.10
N PHE A 40 5.58 29.16 5.54
CA PHE A 40 4.11 29.16 5.68
C PHE A 40 3.62 29.03 7.13
N ALA A 41 4.47 28.51 8.03
CA ALA A 41 4.19 28.46 9.46
C ALA A 41 3.93 29.86 10.06
N GLU A 42 4.68 30.88 9.63
CA GLU A 42 4.49 32.26 10.10
C GLU A 42 3.17 32.84 9.57
N TYR A 43 2.86 32.58 8.30
CA TYR A 43 1.57 32.95 7.72
C TYR A 43 0.41 32.32 8.50
N ALA A 44 0.49 31.01 8.78
CA ALA A 44 -0.53 30.27 9.52
C ALA A 44 -0.76 30.85 10.92
N LYS A 45 0.32 31.21 11.63
CA LYS A 45 0.26 31.82 12.96
C LYS A 45 -0.48 33.15 12.97
N VAL A 46 -0.30 33.99 11.94
CA VAL A 46 -1.05 35.25 11.81
C VAL A 46 -2.50 34.97 11.43
N LYS A 47 -2.72 34.05 10.48
CA LYS A 47 -4.04 33.77 9.90
C LYS A 47 -5.01 33.12 10.88
N GLN A 48 -4.52 32.43 11.92
CA GLN A 48 -5.37 31.79 12.93
C GLN A 48 -6.36 32.76 13.61
N SER A 49 -6.00 34.05 13.71
CA SER A 49 -6.88 35.08 14.28
C SER A 49 -8.14 35.35 13.43
N GLN A 50 -8.08 35.06 12.13
CA GLN A 50 -9.15 35.26 11.17
C GLN A 50 -9.83 33.94 10.80
N ILE A 51 -9.07 32.84 10.79
CA ILE A 51 -9.53 31.50 10.42
C ILE A 51 -9.03 30.52 11.49
N PRO A 52 -9.87 30.17 12.49
CA PRO A 52 -9.46 29.35 13.63
C PRO A 52 -8.83 28.00 13.26
N ASP A 53 -9.24 27.39 12.14
CA ASP A 53 -8.71 26.10 11.68
C ASP A 53 -7.18 26.09 11.47
N PHE A 54 -6.56 27.25 11.25
CA PHE A 54 -5.09 27.35 11.15
C PHE A 54 -4.38 26.94 12.45
N GLN A 55 -5.07 26.85 13.59
CA GLN A 55 -4.52 26.25 14.82
C GLN A 55 -4.08 24.79 14.62
N HIS A 56 -4.65 24.08 13.64
CA HIS A 56 -4.32 22.69 13.31
C HIS A 56 -3.12 22.55 12.36
N TYR A 57 -2.48 23.65 11.94
CA TYR A 57 -1.39 23.64 10.97
C TYR A 57 -0.28 22.63 11.32
N LYS A 58 0.18 22.61 12.58
CA LYS A 58 1.22 21.67 13.04
C LYS A 58 0.78 20.21 12.88
N GLY A 59 -0.48 19.91 13.18
CA GLY A 59 -1.05 18.57 13.02
C GLY A 59 -1.12 18.15 11.55
N MET A 60 -1.56 19.07 10.68
CA MET A 60 -1.61 18.86 9.23
C MET A 60 -0.20 18.61 8.66
N VAL A 61 0.80 19.42 9.02
CA VAL A 61 2.20 19.22 8.59
C VAL A 61 2.72 17.85 9.05
N SER A 62 2.45 17.46 10.30
CA SER A 62 2.86 16.16 10.81
C SER A 62 2.23 15.01 10.01
N LEU A 63 0.93 15.11 9.68
CA LEU A 63 0.24 14.09 8.90
C LEU A 63 0.77 14.01 7.46
N LEU A 64 1.00 15.16 6.79
CA LEU A 64 1.63 15.19 5.48
C LEU A 64 3.01 14.54 5.49
N ALA A 65 3.79 14.75 6.56
CA ALA A 65 5.11 14.13 6.71
C ALA A 65 5.03 12.60 6.88
N HIS A 66 3.96 12.08 7.47
CA HIS A 66 3.70 10.63 7.47
C HIS A 66 3.29 10.14 6.08
N ILE A 67 2.38 10.85 5.40
CA ILE A 67 1.91 10.50 4.04
C ILE A 67 3.07 10.49 3.04
N SER A 68 3.99 11.46 3.11
CA SER A 68 5.16 11.52 2.22
C SER A 68 6.10 10.32 2.35
N ARG A 69 6.10 9.67 3.51
CA ARG A 69 6.88 8.45 3.80
C ARG A 69 6.14 7.16 3.45
N LEU A 70 4.85 7.19 3.14
CA LEU A 70 4.05 6.02 2.72
C LEU A 70 4.38 5.57 1.28
N ARG A 71 5.66 5.47 0.93
CA ARG A 71 6.13 5.16 -0.42
C ARG A 71 6.81 3.79 -0.48
N CYS A 72 6.44 3.00 -1.47
CA CYS A 72 7.10 1.77 -1.87
C CYS A 72 7.56 1.92 -3.32
N ASN A 73 8.84 1.63 -3.60
CA ASN A 73 9.42 1.73 -4.94
C ASN A 73 9.74 0.38 -5.56
N VAL A 74 9.91 -0.65 -4.73
CA VAL A 74 10.28 -2.00 -5.12
C VAL A 74 9.20 -2.96 -4.64
N PRO A 75 8.51 -3.69 -5.54
CA PRO A 75 7.56 -4.73 -5.14
C PRO A 75 8.24 -5.79 -4.28
N CYS A 76 7.48 -6.45 -3.40
CA CYS A 76 8.05 -7.44 -2.47
C CYS A 76 8.76 -8.60 -3.18
N ARG A 77 8.28 -9.01 -4.37
CA ARG A 77 8.89 -10.08 -5.16
C ARG A 77 10.25 -9.71 -5.71
N LEU A 78 10.51 -8.40 -5.91
CA LEU A 78 11.79 -7.88 -6.40
C LEU A 78 12.71 -7.41 -5.26
N GLY A 79 12.48 -7.88 -4.02
CA GLY A 79 13.33 -7.56 -2.88
C GLY A 79 12.89 -6.33 -2.07
N GLY A 80 11.70 -5.78 -2.33
CA GLY A 80 11.10 -4.80 -1.43
C GLY A 80 10.73 -5.40 -0.07
N ASP A 81 10.48 -4.54 0.91
CA ASP A 81 10.05 -4.92 2.26
C ASP A 81 8.55 -5.28 2.34
N GLY A 82 7.80 -5.19 1.24
CA GLY A 82 6.36 -5.47 1.24
C GLY A 82 5.57 -4.40 1.99
N CYS A 83 4.61 -4.81 2.83
CA CYS A 83 3.80 -3.84 3.60
C CYS A 83 4.49 -3.36 4.88
N MET A 84 5.57 -4.01 5.33
CA MET A 84 6.25 -3.72 6.59
C MET A 84 7.70 -4.21 6.53
N VAL A 85 8.63 -3.52 7.20
CA VAL A 85 10.09 -3.80 7.16
C VAL A 85 10.46 -5.29 7.34
N SER A 86 9.73 -6.02 8.18
CA SER A 86 9.86 -7.48 8.34
C SER A 86 8.48 -8.13 8.16
N CYS A 87 8.13 -8.44 6.91
CA CYS A 87 6.84 -9.06 6.58
C CYS A 87 6.88 -10.57 6.88
N PRO A 88 6.08 -11.07 7.85
CA PRO A 88 6.10 -12.48 8.24
C PRO A 88 5.62 -13.42 7.12
N ILE A 89 4.87 -12.90 6.14
CA ILE A 89 4.44 -13.67 4.97
C ILE A 89 5.63 -13.94 4.04
N MET A 90 6.50 -12.95 3.81
CA MET A 90 7.66 -13.11 2.94
C MET A 90 8.64 -14.14 3.53
N GLU A 91 8.91 -14.03 4.82
CA GLU A 91 9.79 -14.95 5.54
C GLU A 91 9.24 -16.38 5.50
N CYS A 92 7.94 -16.54 5.75
CA CYS A 92 7.26 -17.84 5.70
C CYS A 92 7.34 -18.48 4.31
N VAL A 93 7.02 -17.72 3.25
CA VAL A 93 7.03 -18.21 1.87
C VAL A 93 8.44 -18.61 1.43
N LYS A 94 9.44 -17.77 1.71
CA LYS A 94 10.85 -18.08 1.43
C LYS A 94 11.34 -19.30 2.21
N GLY A 95 11.00 -19.39 3.50
CA GLY A 95 11.41 -20.52 4.35
C GLY A 95 10.79 -21.86 3.94
N LYS A 96 9.61 -21.84 3.30
CA LYS A 96 8.96 -23.03 2.72
C LYS A 96 9.35 -23.30 1.26
N ALA A 97 10.22 -22.48 0.67
CA ALA A 97 10.56 -22.51 -0.74
C ALA A 97 9.33 -22.44 -1.67
N PHE A 98 8.30 -21.69 -1.26
CA PHE A 98 7.10 -21.47 -2.06
C PHE A 98 7.24 -20.25 -2.97
N GLU A 99 6.54 -20.23 -4.11
CA GLU A 99 6.43 -19.02 -4.94
C GLU A 99 5.47 -17.97 -4.35
N GLY A 100 4.55 -18.41 -3.47
CA GLY A 100 3.62 -17.57 -2.74
C GLY A 100 2.62 -18.37 -1.90
N CYS A 101 1.73 -17.67 -1.19
CA CYS A 101 0.80 -18.31 -0.26
C CYS A 101 -0.18 -19.28 -0.94
N TRP A 102 -0.39 -19.16 -2.24
CA TRP A 102 -1.31 -20.02 -3.01
C TRP A 102 -0.85 -21.48 -3.10
N GLU A 103 0.43 -21.77 -2.84
CA GLU A 103 0.97 -23.14 -2.77
C GLU A 103 0.74 -23.81 -1.41
N CYS A 104 0.44 -23.03 -0.37
CA CYS A 104 0.21 -23.56 0.97
C CYS A 104 -1.22 -24.07 1.09
N SER A 105 -1.44 -25.35 1.40
CA SER A 105 -2.79 -25.92 1.58
C SER A 105 -3.63 -25.25 2.69
N GLU A 106 -2.97 -24.64 3.67
CA GLU A 106 -3.59 -24.03 4.86
C GLU A 106 -3.84 -22.52 4.73
N TYR A 107 -3.56 -21.91 3.56
CA TYR A 107 -3.52 -20.46 3.43
C TYR A 107 -4.85 -19.77 3.83
N LYS A 108 -6.00 -20.44 3.64
CA LYS A 108 -7.34 -19.91 3.99
C LYS A 108 -7.53 -19.66 5.49
N ALA A 109 -6.81 -20.40 6.34
CA ALA A 109 -6.85 -20.25 7.80
C ALA A 109 -5.59 -19.56 8.37
N CYS A 110 -4.69 -19.08 7.50
CA CYS A 110 -3.38 -18.60 7.91
C CYS A 110 -3.44 -17.24 8.60
N GLN A 111 -3.13 -17.22 9.90
CA GLN A 111 -3.13 -16.00 10.73
C GLN A 111 -2.06 -14.96 10.34
N LYS A 112 -1.10 -15.32 9.47
CA LYS A 112 -0.12 -14.35 8.96
C LYS A 112 -0.74 -13.40 7.92
N LEU A 113 -1.89 -13.75 7.35
CA LEU A 113 -2.62 -12.92 6.38
C LEU A 113 -3.61 -11.96 7.05
N THR A 114 -3.95 -12.16 8.33
CA THR A 114 -5.08 -11.46 8.97
C THR A 114 -4.88 -9.95 9.07
N PHE A 115 -3.64 -9.46 9.20
CA PHE A 115 -3.37 -8.02 9.26
C PHE A 115 -3.74 -7.28 7.96
N LEU A 116 -3.82 -7.99 6.83
CA LEU A 116 -4.22 -7.42 5.55
C LEU A 116 -5.72 -7.09 5.52
N LYS A 117 -6.54 -7.79 6.33
CA LYS A 117 -8.00 -7.69 6.27
C LYS A 117 -8.51 -6.28 6.58
N SER A 118 -7.85 -5.56 7.49
CA SER A 118 -8.23 -4.19 7.85
C SER A 118 -8.17 -3.20 6.69
N PHE A 119 -7.33 -3.46 5.69
CA PHE A 119 -7.16 -2.59 4.51
C PHE A 119 -7.77 -3.18 3.25
N HIS A 120 -7.73 -4.51 3.11
CA HIS A 120 -7.97 -5.21 1.84
C HIS A 120 -9.21 -6.10 1.86
N GLY A 121 -9.86 -6.26 3.03
CA GLY A 121 -10.94 -7.21 3.21
C GLY A 121 -10.48 -8.64 2.91
N ASP A 122 -11.33 -9.43 2.26
CA ASP A 122 -11.02 -10.81 1.86
C ASP A 122 -10.34 -10.90 0.48
N THR A 123 -10.14 -9.78 -0.21
CA THR A 123 -9.51 -9.71 -1.54
C THR A 123 -8.18 -10.48 -1.65
N PRO A 124 -7.25 -10.43 -0.68
CA PRO A 124 -6.03 -11.21 -0.77
C PRO A 124 -6.30 -12.71 -0.88
N LEU A 125 -7.27 -13.26 -0.13
CA LEU A 125 -7.62 -14.68 -0.19
C LEU A 125 -8.28 -15.04 -1.52
N ASP A 126 -9.22 -14.21 -2.00
CA ASP A 126 -9.86 -14.40 -3.31
C ASP A 126 -8.83 -14.38 -4.45
N ASN A 127 -7.84 -13.49 -4.35
CA ASN A 127 -6.76 -13.40 -5.31
C ASN A 127 -5.82 -14.61 -5.23
N LEU A 128 -5.57 -15.17 -4.05
CA LEU A 128 -4.81 -16.43 -3.92
C LEU A 128 -5.53 -17.57 -4.64
N ASP A 129 -6.86 -17.71 -4.52
CA ASP A 129 -7.64 -18.68 -5.30
C ASP A 129 -7.50 -18.44 -6.81
N LYS A 130 -7.59 -17.18 -7.27
CA LYS A 130 -7.37 -16.82 -8.69
C LYS A 130 -5.96 -17.12 -9.19
N ILE A 131 -4.93 -16.96 -8.35
CA ILE A 131 -3.55 -17.32 -8.73
C ILE A 131 -3.44 -18.84 -8.91
N LYS A 132 -4.10 -19.64 -8.07
CA LYS A 132 -4.14 -21.11 -8.24
C LYS A 132 -4.84 -21.51 -9.54
N GLU A 133 -5.92 -20.83 -9.89
CA GLU A 133 -6.73 -21.14 -11.07
C GLU A 133 -6.07 -20.69 -12.39
N PHE A 134 -5.60 -19.44 -12.45
CA PHE A 134 -5.13 -18.82 -13.69
C PHE A 134 -3.61 -18.74 -13.83
N GLY A 135 -2.87 -19.07 -12.76
CA GLY A 135 -1.43 -18.93 -12.69
C GLY A 135 -0.94 -17.49 -12.63
N LEU A 136 0.34 -17.32 -12.25
CA LEU A 136 0.95 -16.01 -12.02
C LEU A 136 0.91 -15.06 -13.22
N ARG A 137 1.00 -15.61 -14.44
CA ARG A 137 1.06 -14.80 -15.66
C ARG A 137 -0.26 -14.13 -16.03
N THR A 138 -1.39 -14.68 -15.56
CA THR A 138 -2.72 -14.31 -16.10
C THR A 138 -3.68 -13.84 -15.02
N TRP A 139 -3.52 -14.27 -13.76
CA TRP A 139 -4.49 -13.99 -12.70
C TRP A 139 -4.80 -12.50 -12.51
N ALA A 140 -3.83 -11.62 -12.79
CA ALA A 140 -3.94 -10.19 -12.52
C ALA A 140 -5.16 -9.57 -13.23
N LYS A 141 -5.55 -10.05 -14.42
CA LYS A 141 -6.75 -9.54 -15.12
C LYS A 141 -8.07 -9.91 -14.42
N HIS A 142 -8.03 -10.87 -13.49
CA HIS A 142 -9.18 -11.33 -12.70
C HIS A 142 -9.19 -10.78 -11.28
N ARG A 143 -8.16 -10.02 -10.87
CA ARG A 143 -7.96 -9.59 -9.48
C ARG A 143 -9.11 -8.71 -8.96
N GLY A 144 -9.37 -8.82 -7.66
CA GLY A 144 -10.31 -7.93 -6.97
C GLY A 144 -9.71 -6.54 -6.70
N ASN A 145 -10.54 -5.62 -6.23
CA ASN A 145 -10.09 -4.28 -5.83
C ASN A 145 -9.13 -4.37 -4.64
N CYS A 146 -7.94 -3.78 -4.76
CA CYS A 146 -6.95 -3.78 -3.68
C CYS A 146 -7.52 -3.20 -2.37
N TYR A 147 -8.38 -2.20 -2.44
CA TYR A 147 -9.07 -1.63 -1.27
C TYR A 147 -10.59 -1.73 -1.44
N PRO A 148 -11.35 -2.24 -0.44
CA PRO A 148 -12.79 -2.46 -0.57
C PRO A 148 -13.60 -1.19 -0.87
N TRP A 149 -13.10 -0.02 -0.46
CA TRP A 149 -13.76 1.27 -0.65
C TRP A 149 -13.49 1.90 -2.03
N LEU A 150 -12.60 1.33 -2.84
CA LEU A 150 -12.45 1.78 -4.22
C LEU A 150 -13.62 1.24 -5.04
N LYS A 151 -14.37 2.16 -5.67
CA LYS A 151 -15.35 1.78 -6.69
C LYS A 151 -14.64 1.00 -7.78
N GLN A 152 -15.28 -0.05 -8.31
CA GLN A 152 -14.77 -0.71 -9.52
C GLN A 152 -14.56 0.36 -10.59
N LYS A 153 -13.35 0.41 -11.15
CA LYS A 153 -13.12 1.17 -12.36
C LYS A 153 -13.94 0.48 -13.43
N ILE A 154 -15.03 1.12 -13.86
CA ILE A 154 -15.72 0.76 -15.09
C ILE A 154 -14.70 1.06 -16.19
N THR A 155 -13.95 0.04 -16.61
CA THR A 155 -13.14 0.07 -17.82
C THR A 155 -13.99 -0.39 -18.97
#